data_AF-A0A9D9UMC1-F1
#
_entry.id   AF-A0A9D9UMC1-F1
#
_cell.length_a   1.000
_cell.length_b   1.000
_cell.length_c   1.000
_cell.angle_alpha   90.00
_cell.angle_beta   90.00
_cell.angle_gamma   90.00
#
_symmetry.space_group_name_H-M   'P 1'
#
loop_
_entity.id
_entity.type
_entity.pdbx_description
1 polymer ?
#
loop_
_entity_poly.entity_id
_entity_poly.type
_entity_poly.pdbx_seq_one_letter_code
_entity_poly.pdbx_strand_id
1 'polypeptide(L)' 'MAVTPLNVLCISRFFKGGDFIKSAKAEGNQVFLLTSKKLEHDPWPWDSIDETFYMVEDEHGYWNHDHLVGGLAHKMRNTK' A
#
# COMPACT_ATOMS: atom_id res chain seq x y z
N MET A 1 -7.29 -23.43 14.26
CA MET A 1 -7.59 -22.05 14.72
C MET A 1 -8.04 -21.27 13.50
N ALA A 2 -9.16 -20.56 13.54
CA ALA A 2 -9.54 -19.69 12.43
C ALA A 2 -8.61 -18.46 12.45
N VAL A 3 -7.76 -18.32 11.43
CA VAL A 3 -6.96 -17.10 11.25
C VAL A 3 -7.93 -15.98 10.90
N THR A 4 -7.90 -14.90 11.70
CA THR A 4 -8.67 -13.70 11.37
C THR A 4 -7.87 -12.91 10.34
N PRO A 5 -8.42 -12.60 9.16
CA PRO A 5 -7.75 -11.79 8.15
C PRO A 5 -7.27 -10.46 8.73
N LEU A 6 -6.01 -10.08 8.44
CA LEU A 6 -5.46 -8.79 8.81
C LEU A 6 -5.60 -7.79 7.66
N ASN A 7 -5.52 -6.51 8.00
CA ASN A 7 -5.33 -5.41 7.06
C ASN A 7 -3.84 -5.04 7.05
N VAL A 8 -3.15 -5.29 5.94
CA VAL A 8 -1.70 -5.07 5.78
C VAL A 8 -1.45 -3.89 4.86
N LEU A 9 -0.80 -2.83 5.37
CA LEU A 9 -0.40 -1.67 4.56
C LEU A 9 1.08 -1.75 4.20
N CYS A 10 1.36 -1.92 2.91
CA CYS A 10 2.70 -1.81 2.35
C CYS A 10 2.99 -0.36 1.95
N ILE A 11 4.07 0.23 2.46
CA ILE A 11 4.48 1.60 2.12
C ILE A 11 5.84 1.57 1.44
N SER A 12 5.92 2.05 0.20
CA SER A 12 7.19 2.08 -0.52
C SER A 12 7.29 3.19 -1.56
N ARG A 13 8.44 3.88 -1.58
CA ARG A 13 8.85 4.84 -2.63
C ARG A 13 9.64 4.19 -3.78
N PHE A 14 9.82 2.88 -3.72
CA PHE A 14 10.55 2.09 -4.72
C PHE A 14 9.78 0.81 -5.03
N PHE A 15 9.98 0.26 -6.23
CA PHE A 15 9.46 -1.06 -6.58
C PHE A 15 10.19 -2.15 -5.79
N LYS A 16 9.52 -2.71 -4.75
CA LYS A 16 10.06 -3.78 -3.89
C LYS A 16 8.96 -4.46 -3.09
N GLY A 17 9.25 -5.66 -2.58
CA GLY A 17 8.35 -6.38 -1.67
C GLY A 17 7.24 -7.18 -2.36
N GLY A 18 7.38 -7.46 -3.67
CA GLY A 18 6.39 -8.22 -4.43
C GLY A 18 6.08 -9.59 -3.82
N ASP A 19 7.09 -10.34 -3.39
CA ASP A 19 6.88 -11.66 -2.77
C ASP A 19 6.14 -11.56 -1.42
N PHE A 20 6.46 -10.53 -0.62
CA PHE A 20 5.73 -10.26 0.62
C PHE A 20 4.25 -9.97 0.35
N ILE A 21 3.95 -9.13 -0.64
CA ILE A 21 2.57 -8.77 -1.01
C ILE A 21 1.79 -10.03 -1.44
N LYS A 22 2.38 -10.87 -2.30
CA LYS A 22 1.77 -12.13 -2.74
C LYS A 22 1.51 -13.08 -1.58
N SER A 23 2.50 -13.28 -0.70
CA SER A 23 2.35 -14.15 0.47
C SER A 23 1.30 -13.64 1.45
N ALA A 24 1.31 -12.33 1.75
CA ALA A 24 0.32 -11.72 2.62
C ALA A 24 -1.10 -11.93 2.09
N LYS A 25 -1.31 -11.78 0.77
CA LYS A 25 -2.60 -12.05 0.14
C LYS A 25 -2.97 -13.54 0.19
N ALA A 26 -2.02 -14.44 -0.10
CA ALA A 26 -2.24 -15.89 -0.10
C ALA A 26 -2.63 -16.43 1.29
N GLU A 27 -2.19 -15.77 2.37
CA GLU A 27 -2.59 -16.06 3.75
C GLU A 27 -4.01 -15.56 4.10
N GLY A 28 -4.71 -14.94 3.15
CA GLY A 28 -6.09 -14.48 3.30
C GLY A 28 -6.23 -13.07 3.85
N ASN A 29 -5.15 -12.29 3.93
CA ASN A 29 -5.20 -10.91 4.40
C ASN A 29 -5.70 -9.94 3.32
N GLN A 30 -6.14 -8.75 3.74
CA GLN A 30 -6.32 -7.62 2.84
C GLN A 30 -5.02 -6.83 2.75
N VAL A 31 -4.57 -6.54 1.53
CA VAL A 31 -3.28 -5.90 1.25
C VAL A 31 -3.50 -4.57 0.55
N PHE A 32 -3.01 -3.51 1.19
CA PHE A 32 -3.03 -2.14 0.69
C PHE A 32 -1.62 -1.71 0.28
N LEU A 33 -1.49 -0.94 -0.79
CA LEU A 33 -0.22 -0.37 -1.22
C LEU A 33 -0.28 1.16 -1.21
N LEU A 34 0.59 1.82 -0.45
CA LEU A 34 0.87 3.25 -0.57
C LEU A 34 2.22 3.43 -1.27
N THR A 35 2.21 3.97 -2.48
CA THR A 35 3.43 4.14 -3.28
C THR A 35 3.51 5.47 -4.00
N SER A 36 4.65 5.75 -4.62
CA SER A 36 4.85 6.97 -5.38
C SER A 36 4.12 6.88 -6.71
N LYS A 37 3.45 7.97 -7.14
CA LYS A 37 2.68 8.00 -8.39
C LYS A 37 3.50 7.59 -9.62
N LYS A 38 4.80 7.88 -9.62
CA LYS A 38 5.73 7.47 -10.69
C LYS A 38 5.85 5.95 -10.87
N LEU A 39 5.44 5.15 -9.89
CA LEU A 39 5.50 3.68 -9.89
C LEU A 39 4.13 3.02 -10.22
N GLU A 40 3.14 3.79 -10.64
CA GLU A 40 1.79 3.30 -10.99
C GLU A 40 1.79 2.22 -12.09
N HIS A 41 2.78 2.24 -12.98
CA HIS A 41 2.88 1.32 -14.11
C HIS A 41 3.96 0.26 -13.93
N ASP A 42 4.63 0.24 -12.76
CA ASP A 42 5.60 -0.78 -12.45
C ASP A 42 4.93 -2.16 -12.27
N PRO A 43 5.68 -3.26 -12.41
CA PRO A 43 5.10 -4.61 -12.39
C PRO A 43 4.80 -5.09 -10.96
N TRP A 44 4.02 -4.33 -10.21
CA TRP A 44 3.51 -4.76 -8.91
C TRP A 44 2.61 -5.99 -9.07
N PRO A 45 2.51 -6.86 -8.05
CA PRO A 45 1.55 -7.95 -8.05
C PRO A 45 0.13 -7.42 -7.84
N TRP A 46 -0.41 -6.75 -8.86
CA TRP A 46 -1.70 -6.03 -8.83
C TRP A 46 -2.88 -6.93 -8.47
N ASP A 47 -2.81 -8.20 -8.83
CA ASP A 47 -3.77 -9.24 -8.46
C ASP A 47 -3.77 -9.55 -6.95
N SER A 48 -2.68 -9.23 -6.27
CA SER A 48 -2.47 -9.46 -4.83
C SER A 48 -2.67 -8.19 -3.99
N ILE A 49 -3.07 -7.08 -4.59
CA ILE A 49 -3.27 -5.79 -3.93
C ILE A 49 -4.76 -5.45 -4.01
N ASP A 50 -5.40 -5.23 -2.87
CA ASP A 50 -6.82 -4.87 -2.78
C ASP A 50 -7.06 -3.41 -3.17
N GLU A 51 -6.15 -2.51 -2.79
CA GLU A 51 -6.26 -1.09 -3.10
C GLU A 51 -4.90 -0.40 -3.07
N THR A 52 -4.67 0.52 -4.01
CA THR A 52 -3.43 1.29 -4.13
C THR A 52 -3.69 2.78 -3.95
N PHE A 53 -2.85 3.43 -3.16
CA PHE A 53 -2.81 4.85 -2.90
C PHE A 53 -1.52 5.43 -3.46
N TYR A 54 -1.62 6.59 -4.10
CA TYR A 54 -0.48 7.24 -4.73
C TYR A 54 -0.13 8.55 -4.04
N MET A 55 1.16 8.74 -3.77
CA MET A 55 1.74 10.00 -3.33
C MET A 55 2.55 10.62 -4.47
N VAL A 56 2.33 11.90 -4.71
CA VAL A 56 3.18 12.68 -5.62
C VAL A 56 4.43 13.08 -4.84
N GLU A 57 5.59 12.90 -5.49
CA GLU A 57 6.88 13.34 -4.97
C GLU A 57 7.14 14.79 -5.38
N ASP A 58 7.80 15.56 -4.52
CA ASP A 58 8.36 16.87 -4.87
C ASP A 58 9.66 16.73 -5.70
N GLU A 59 10.30 17.85 -6.03
CA GLU A 59 11.55 17.90 -6.80
C GLU A 59 12.73 17.18 -6.13
N HIS A 60 12.64 16.90 -4.82
CA HIS A 60 13.64 16.18 -4.04
C HIS A 60 13.25 14.72 -3.77
N GLY A 61 12.12 14.24 -4.29
CA GLY A 61 11.66 12.87 -4.11
C GLY A 61 10.94 12.64 -2.76
N TYR A 62 10.51 13.69 -2.08
CA TYR A 62 9.79 13.60 -0.81
C TYR A 62 8.28 13.64 -1.01
N TRP A 63 7.57 12.93 -0.14
CA TRP A 63 6.13 13.02 -0.05
C TRP A 63 5.73 14.13 0.92
N ASN A 64 4.61 14.79 0.63
CA ASN A 64 3.98 15.67 1.61
C ASN A 64 3.49 14.84 2.81
N HIS A 65 4.02 15.13 4.00
CA HIS A 65 3.72 14.37 5.22
C HIS A 65 2.28 14.55 5.70
N ASP A 66 1.73 15.76 5.60
CA ASP A 66 0.37 16.06 6.02
C ASP A 66 -0.66 15.31 5.17
N HIS A 67 -0.42 15.23 3.86
CA HIS A 67 -1.25 14.43 2.95
C HIS A 67 -1.15 12.94 3.28
N LEU A 68 0.04 12.43 3.58
CA LEU A 68 0.24 11.04 3.96
C LEU A 68 -0.53 10.70 5.25
N VAL A 69 -0.34 11.49 6.31
CA VAL A 69 -0.99 11.26 7.60
C VAL A 69 -2.50 11.47 7.49
N GLY A 70 -2.95 12.55 6.87
CA GLY A 70 -4.36 12.87 6.72
C GLY A 70 -5.12 11.85 5.88
N GLY A 71 -4.54 11.47 4.73
CA GLY A 71 -5.11 10.47 3.83
C GLY A 71 -5.19 9.09 4.48
N LEU A 72 -4.10 8.65 5.10
CA LEU A 72 -4.08 7.35 5.77
C LEU A 72 -5.01 7.33 6.99
N ALA A 73 -5.04 8.38 7.80
CA ALA A 73 -5.95 8.47 8.94
C ALA A 73 -7.42 8.43 8.50
N HIS A 74 -7.76 9.08 7.38
CA HIS A 74 -9.09 8.98 6.80
C HIS A 74 -9.41 7.55 6.34
N LYS A 75 -8.47 6.88 5.66
CA LYS A 75 -8.66 5.50 5.22
C LYS A 75 -8.84 4.55 6.40
N MET A 76 -7.94 4.60 7.38
CA MET A 76 -7.96 3.69 8.53
C MET A 76 -9.22 3.81 9.38
N ARG A 77 -9.84 5.00 9.46
CA ARG A 77 -11.13 5.17 10.16
C ARG A 77 -12.30 4.45 9.47
N ASN A 78 -12.18 4.20 8.16
CA ASN A 78 -13.24 3.61 7.34
C ASN A 78 -12.98 2.13 6.99
N THR A 79 -11.77 1.62 7.24
CA THR A 79 -11.44 0.21 7.08
C THR A 79 -11.89 -0.57 8.33
N LYS A 80 -12.69 -1.61 8.14
CA LYS A 80 -13.16 -2.51 9.23
C LYS A 80 -12.19 -3.66 9.47
#